data_AF-A0A6J1IDH2-F1
#
_entry.id   AF-A0A6J1IDH2-F1
#
_cell.length_a   1.000
_cell.length_b   1.000
_cell.length_c   1.000
_cell.angle_alpha   90.00
_cell.angle_beta   90.00
_cell.angle_gamma   90.00
#
_symmetry.space_group_name_H-M   'P 1'
#
loop_
_entity.id
_entity.type
_entity.pdbx_description
1 polymer ?
#
loop_
_entity_poly.entity_id
_entity_poly.type
_entity_poly.pdbx_seq_one_letter_code
_entity_poly.pdbx_strand_id
1 'polypeptide(L)' 'MANKPLGSTGEFFRRTDEWRKHPMLTNQFRHATPGLGIALVAFGIYLVGEQVYNRIHSPSSSHHHHADASSATH' A
#
# COMPACT_ATOMS: atom_id res chain seq x y z
N MET A 1 -8.30 8.03 -27.82
CA MET A 1 -9.72 8.35 -28.07
C MET A 1 -10.06 7.86 -29.46
N ALA A 2 -10.59 6.63 -29.57
CA ALA A 2 -10.86 6.01 -30.86
C ALA A 2 -12.00 6.76 -31.57
N ASN A 3 -11.68 7.48 -32.63
CA ASN A 3 -12.60 8.22 -33.49
C ASN A 3 -13.30 7.25 -34.46
N LYS A 4 -13.98 6.26 -33.90
CA LYS A 4 -14.75 5.27 -34.66
C LYS A 4 -16.14 5.90 -34.89
N PRO A 5 -16.59 6.11 -36.14
CA PRO A 5 -17.91 6.67 -36.38
C PRO A 5 -18.95 5.74 -35.75
N LEU A 6 -19.75 6.31 -34.85
CA LEU A 6 -20.88 5.62 -34.24
C LEU A 6 -21.88 5.37 -35.39
N GLY A 7 -22.24 4.11 -35.64
CA GLY A 7 -23.25 3.76 -36.66
C GLY A 7 -24.60 4.45 -36.39
N SER A 8 -25.60 4.25 -37.26
CA SER A 8 -26.90 4.95 -37.19
C SER A 8 -27.49 4.99 -35.77
N THR A 9 -27.51 3.84 -35.08
CA THR A 9 -28.02 3.71 -33.70
C THR A 9 -27.13 4.39 -32.64
N GLY A 10 -25.81 4.43 -32.87
CA GLY A 10 -24.86 5.01 -31.92
C GLY A 10 -24.95 6.53 -31.82
N GLU A 11 -25.33 7.22 -32.91
CA GLU A 11 -25.59 8.67 -32.89
C GLU A 11 -26.89 9.02 -32.13
N PHE A 12 -27.93 8.16 -32.18
CA PHE A 12 -29.16 8.38 -31.42
C PHE A 12 -28.94 8.33 -29.91
N PHE A 13 -28.16 7.35 -29.43
CA PHE A 13 -27.84 7.23 -28.01
C PHE A 13 -26.73 8.19 -27.58
N ARG A 14 -25.93 8.75 -28.50
CA ARG A 14 -24.85 9.69 -28.17
C ARG A 14 -25.33 10.84 -27.30
N ARG A 15 -26.40 11.54 -27.72
CA ARG A 15 -26.96 12.69 -26.97
C ARG A 15 -27.42 12.29 -25.56
N THR A 16 -27.98 11.09 -25.43
CA THR A 16 -28.41 10.52 -24.15
C THR A 16 -27.24 9.95 -23.34
N ASP A 17 -26.12 9.57 -23.93
CA ASP A 17 -24.94 9.11 -23.20
C ASP A 17 -24.03 10.28 -22.77
N GLU A 18 -24.14 11.45 -23.41
CA GLU A 18 -23.36 12.64 -23.05
C GLU A 18 -23.58 13.07 -21.58
N TRP A 19 -24.78 12.91 -21.01
CA TRP A 19 -25.00 13.26 -19.59
C TRP A 19 -24.22 12.35 -18.65
N ARG A 20 -23.95 11.09 -19.02
CA ARG A 20 -23.17 10.14 -18.20
C ARG A 20 -21.69 10.46 -18.22
N LYS A 21 -21.24 11.22 -19.22
CA LYS A 21 -19.87 11.75 -19.29
C LYS A 21 -19.68 12.99 -18.42
N HIS A 22 -20.66 13.33 -17.56
CA HIS A 22 -20.54 14.44 -16.63
C HIS A 22 -19.28 14.26 -15.76
N PRO A 23 -18.43 15.30 -15.60
CA PRO A 23 -17.16 15.22 -14.88
C PRO A 23 -17.28 14.73 -13.43
N MET A 24 -18.47 14.76 -12.84
CA MET A 24 -18.76 14.18 -11.51
C MET A 24 -18.84 12.64 -11.50
N LEU A 25 -19.25 12.01 -12.61
CA LEU A 25 -19.28 10.55 -12.78
C LEU A 25 -17.99 10.00 -13.37
N THR A 26 -17.27 10.81 -14.15
CA THR A 26 -15.93 10.45 -14.62
C THR A 26 -14.92 10.65 -13.48
N ASN A 27 -13.87 9.83 -13.40
CA ASN A 27 -12.78 9.97 -12.42
C ASN A 27 -13.05 9.42 -10.99
N GLN A 28 -13.78 8.31 -10.89
CA GLN A 28 -13.97 7.57 -9.62
C GLN A 28 -12.69 6.94 -9.06
N PHE A 29 -11.69 6.63 -9.91
CA PHE A 29 -10.44 5.98 -9.46
C PHE A 29 -9.65 6.81 -8.43
N ARG A 30 -9.72 8.15 -8.49
CA ARG A 30 -9.06 9.02 -7.50
C ARG A 30 -9.77 9.02 -6.14
N HIS A 31 -11.02 8.57 -6.09
CA HIS A 31 -11.83 8.45 -4.89
C HIS A 31 -12.11 7.00 -4.49
N ALA A 32 -11.61 6.02 -5.26
CA ALA A 32 -11.80 4.60 -4.97
C ALA A 32 -11.10 4.16 -3.68
N THR A 33 -10.00 4.84 -3.32
CA THR A 33 -9.22 4.55 -2.11
C THR A 33 -8.99 5.83 -1.29
N PRO A 34 -10.05 6.37 -0.67
CA PRO A 34 -9.93 7.58 0.13
C PRO A 34 -8.99 7.31 1.32
N GLY A 35 -7.99 8.16 1.51
CA GLY A 35 -7.04 8.03 2.62
C GLY A 35 -5.88 7.05 2.38
N LEU A 36 -5.79 6.37 1.23
CA LEU A 36 -4.68 5.45 0.94
C LEU A 36 -3.30 6.12 1.05
N GLY A 37 -3.17 7.36 0.55
CA GLY A 37 -1.92 8.11 0.66
C GLY A 37 -1.51 8.38 2.12
N ILE A 38 -2.48 8.72 2.98
CA ILE A 38 -2.23 8.98 4.41
C ILE A 38 -1.86 7.68 5.12
N ALA A 39 -2.55 6.58 4.81
CA ALA A 39 -2.25 5.26 5.35
C ALA A 39 -0.84 4.81 5.00
N LEU A 40 -0.40 5.01 3.75
CA LEU A 40 0.97 4.67 3.32
C LEU A 40 2.03 5.50 4.05
N VAL A 41 1.79 6.79 4.28
CA VAL A 41 2.71 7.65 5.04
C VAL A 41 2.80 7.19 6.49
N ALA A 42 1.66 6.98 7.16
CA ALA A 42 1.64 6.52 8.55
C ALA A 42 2.31 5.15 8.71
N PHE A 43 2.03 4.23 7.79
CA PHE A 43 2.66 2.91 7.76
C PHE A 43 4.17 2.99 7.52
N GLY A 44 4.62 3.86 6.63
CA GLY A 44 6.05 4.11 6.40
C GLY A 44 6.77 4.61 7.64
N ILE A 45 6.16 5.56 8.38
CA ILE A 45 6.72 6.07 9.65
C ILE A 45 6.82 4.95 10.68
N TYR A 46 5.80 4.10 10.79
CA TYR A 46 5.81 2.96 11.71
C TYR A 46 6.98 2.01 11.43
N LEU A 47 7.18 1.61 10.17
CA LEU A 47 8.27 0.69 9.81
C LEU A 47 9.67 1.28 10.05
N VAL A 48 9.86 2.57 9.73
CA VAL A 48 11.14 3.25 10.00
C VAL A 48 11.37 3.37 11.51
N GLY A 49 10.33 3.74 12.27
CA GLY A 49 10.38 3.83 13.72
C GLY A 49 10.74 2.48 14.36
N GLU A 50 10.12 1.39 13.92
CA GLU A 50 10.40 0.04 14.41
C GLU A 50 11.84 -0.38 14.12
N GLN A 51 12.36 -0.14 12.90
CA GLN A 51 13.74 -0.47 12.56
C GLN A 51 14.77 0.34 13.35
N VAL A 52 14.52 1.63 13.56
CA VAL A 52 15.39 2.49 14.38
C VAL A 52 15.34 2.07 15.84
N TYR A 53 14.15 1.82 16.39
CA TYR A 53 13.96 1.37 17.76
C TYR A 53 14.69 0.06 18.02
N ASN A 54 14.50 -0.94 17.16
CA ASN A 54 15.16 -2.24 17.28
C ASN A 54 16.68 -2.15 17.14
N ARG A 55 17.20 -1.23 16.33
CA ARG A 55 18.66 -1.06 16.16
C ARG A 55 19.32 -0.33 17.33
N ILE A 56 18.60 0.56 18.02
CA ILE A 56 19.12 1.27 19.20
C ILE A 56 18.96 0.40 20.45
N HIS A 57 17.87 -0.37 20.56
CA HIS A 57 17.53 -1.16 21.74
C HIS A 57 17.89 -2.64 21.62
N SER A 58 18.46 -3.10 20.51
CA SER A 58 18.92 -4.49 20.40
C SER A 58 19.97 -4.75 21.48
N PRO A 59 19.72 -5.67 22.44
CA PRO A 59 20.75 -6.07 23.37
C PRO A 59 21.89 -6.68 22.56
N SER A 60 23.12 -6.19 22.77
CA SER A 60 24.31 -6.89 22.33
C SER A 60 24.18 -8.34 22.83
N SER A 61 24.15 -9.30 21.92
CA SER A 61 24.19 -10.72 22.25
C SER A 61 25.55 -10.99 22.90
N SER A 62 25.64 -10.78 24.21
CA SER A 62 26.75 -11.21 25.04
C SER A 62 26.82 -12.72 24.93
N HIS A 63 27.81 -13.21 24.19
CA HIS A 63 28.22 -14.61 24.19
C HIS A 63 28.61 -15.02 25.61
N HIS A 64 27.65 -15.52 26.39
CA HIS A 64 27.97 -16.25 27.60
C HIS A 64 28.52 -17.62 27.18
N HIS A 65 29.84 -17.73 27.14
CA HIS A 65 30.55 -18.99 27.18
C HIS A 65 30.18 -19.70 28.50
N HIS A 66 29.14 -20.53 28.48
CA HIS A 66 28.96 -21.53 29.52
C HIS A 66 30.00 -22.61 29.27
N ALA A 67 31.05 -22.57 30.09
CA ALA A 67 32.04 -23.63 30.21
C ALA A 67 31.32 -24.96 30.45
N ASP A 68 31.74 -25.95 29.67
CA ASP A 68 31.37 -27.35 29.82
C ASP A 68 31.74 -27.81 31.24
N ALA A 69 30.71 -28.02 32.07
CA ALA A 69 30.85 -28.67 33.36
C ALA A 69 30.09 -30.00 33.30
N SER A 70 30.59 -30.91 32.46
CA SER A 70 30.09 -32.28 32.41
C SER A 70 31.24 -33.28 32.58
N SER A 71 31.23 -33.98 33.72
CA SER A 71 31.95 -35.25 34.00
C SER A 71 33.42 -35.08 34.48
N ALA A 72 33.89 -35.67 35.58
CA ALA A 72 33.56 -36.97 36.15
C ALA A 72 33.80 -37.06 37.68
N THR A 73 32.74 -37.55 38.33
CA THR A 73 32.56 -38.46 39.48
C THR A 73 33.78 -38.97 40.27
N HIS A 74 33.60 -38.96 41.60
CA HIS A 74 34.38 -39.61 42.67
C HIS A 74 34.25 -41.15 42.68
#